data_AF-A0A428S1J7-F1
#
_entry.id   AF-A0A428S1J7-F1
#
_cell.length_a   1.000
_cell.length_b   1.000
_cell.length_c   1.000
_cell.angle_alpha   90.00
_cell.angle_beta   90.00
_cell.angle_gamma   90.00
#
_symmetry.space_group_name_H-M   'P 1'
#
loop_
_entity.id
_entity.type
_entity.pdbx_description
1 polymer ?
#
loop_
_entity_poly.entity_id
_entity_poly.type
_entity_poly.pdbx_seq_one_letter_code
_entity_poly.pdbx_strand_id
1 'polypeptide(L)'
;VGITGRWVLHGIVFNVTVNGLPPFIGATHFQEVAFVFNNLNGDGYSTNPFDGTGTYSEKAKALAKTISSSWISFFANLNPNGRHNMGLSNGQKWPVYAASSEAPDGDGIVFSLNENSIEVDDWRSGGMDWMNEHGLTVFGN
;
A
#
# COMPACT_ATOMS: atom_id res chain seq x y z
N VAL A 1 16.86 1.82 31.08
CA VAL A 1 17.15 2.29 29.71
C VAL A 1 15.82 2.62 29.07
N GLY A 2 15.42 3.88 29.07
CA GLY A 2 14.13 4.31 28.50
C GLY A 2 14.23 4.33 26.99
N ILE A 3 13.42 3.53 26.30
CA ILE A 3 13.31 3.59 24.85
C ILE A 3 12.37 4.77 24.54
N THR A 4 12.92 5.97 24.47
CA THR A 4 12.26 7.10 23.80
C THR A 4 12.42 6.91 22.29
N GLY A 5 11.76 5.91 21.73
CA GLY A 5 11.69 5.70 20.28
C GLY A 5 10.37 6.23 19.77
N ARG A 6 10.38 7.34 19.02
CA ARG A 6 9.21 7.75 18.22
C ARG A 6 8.95 6.64 17.21
N TRP A 7 7.76 6.04 17.22
CA TRP A 7 7.37 5.04 16.23
C TRP A 7 7.46 5.64 14.83
N VAL A 8 8.10 4.93 13.92
CA VAL A 8 8.20 5.31 12.51
C VAL A 8 7.06 4.61 11.76
N LEU A 9 6.09 5.39 11.31
CA LEU A 9 4.96 4.92 10.52
C LEU A 9 5.25 5.12 9.02
N HIS A 10 4.74 4.23 8.19
CA HIS A 10 4.77 4.35 6.73
C HIS A 10 3.37 4.01 6.19
N GLY A 11 2.76 4.92 5.43
CA GLY A 11 1.42 4.74 4.85
C GLY A 11 1.45 4.05 3.49
N ILE A 12 0.46 3.21 3.20
CA ILE A 12 0.35 2.44 1.95
C ILE A 12 -1.08 2.50 1.39
N VAL A 13 -1.20 2.66 0.08
CA VAL A 13 -2.44 2.43 -0.67
C VAL A 13 -2.15 1.39 -1.75
N PHE A 14 -2.92 0.31 -1.79
CA PHE A 14 -2.85 -0.69 -2.85
C PHE A 14 -3.93 -0.39 -3.89
N ASN A 15 -3.52 -0.01 -5.10
CA ASN A 15 -4.41 0.41 -6.17
C ASN A 15 -4.26 -0.50 -7.41
N VAL A 16 -4.61 -1.77 -7.23
CA VAL A 16 -4.58 -2.76 -8.32
C VAL A 16 -5.86 -3.58 -8.32
N THR A 17 -6.59 -3.52 -9.44
CA THR A 17 -7.60 -4.54 -9.77
C THR A 17 -6.87 -5.77 -10.30
N VAL A 18 -6.92 -6.88 -9.56
CA VAL A 18 -6.20 -8.09 -9.96
C VAL A 18 -6.89 -8.88 -11.08
N ASN A 19 -6.14 -9.75 -11.74
CA ASN A 19 -6.72 -10.69 -12.69
C ASN A 19 -7.84 -11.52 -12.05
N GLY A 20 -8.91 -11.77 -12.81
CA GLY A 20 -10.08 -12.51 -12.33
C GLY A 20 -11.16 -11.64 -11.67
N LEU A 21 -10.92 -10.34 -11.45
CA LEU A 21 -11.93 -9.40 -10.97
C LEU A 21 -12.42 -8.48 -12.11
N PRO A 22 -13.73 -8.17 -12.18
CA PRO A 22 -14.25 -7.16 -13.10
C PRO A 22 -13.66 -5.77 -12.82
N PRO A 23 -13.39 -4.93 -13.84
CA PRO A 23 -12.76 -3.62 -13.63
C PRO A 23 -13.50 -2.68 -12.67
N PHE A 24 -14.84 -2.72 -12.65
CA PHE A 24 -15.67 -1.85 -11.80
C PHE A 24 -15.59 -2.17 -10.30
N ILE A 25 -15.07 -3.34 -9.93
CA ILE A 25 -14.90 -3.77 -8.54
C ILE A 25 -13.69 -3.08 -7.90
N GLY A 26 -12.68 -2.73 -8.69
CA GLY A 26 -11.47 -2.05 -8.19
C GLY A 26 -10.56 -2.96 -7.34
N ALA A 27 -9.73 -2.32 -6.51
CA ALA A 27 -8.87 -2.98 -5.55
C ALA A 27 -9.69 -3.42 -4.33
N THR A 28 -9.97 -4.72 -4.23
CA THR A 28 -10.74 -5.29 -3.12
C THR A 28 -9.84 -5.72 -1.97
N HIS A 29 -10.47 -5.97 -0.82
CA HIS A 29 -9.79 -6.51 0.35
C HIS A 29 -9.04 -7.81 0.02
N PHE A 30 -7.85 -7.99 0.61
CA PHE A 30 -6.98 -9.18 0.54
C PHE A 30 -6.17 -9.37 -0.77
N GLN A 31 -6.41 -8.57 -1.81
CA GLN A 31 -5.76 -8.78 -3.10
C GLN A 31 -4.25 -8.49 -3.07
N GLU A 32 -3.79 -7.62 -2.17
CA GLU A 32 -2.39 -7.25 -2.01
C GLU A 32 -1.53 -8.39 -1.45
N VAL A 33 -2.13 -9.37 -0.77
CA VAL A 33 -1.40 -10.45 -0.09
C VAL A 33 -0.54 -11.25 -1.06
N ALA A 34 -1.03 -11.55 -2.26
CA ALA A 34 -0.26 -12.24 -3.29
C ALA A 34 1.02 -11.47 -3.69
N PHE A 35 0.97 -10.14 -3.64
CA PHE A 35 2.08 -9.24 -3.96
C PHE A 35 3.07 -9.15 -2.79
N VAL A 36 2.58 -9.06 -1.55
CA VAL A 36 3.42 -9.02 -0.34
C VAL A 36 4.30 -10.26 -0.24
N PHE A 37 3.72 -11.44 -0.50
CA PHE A 37 4.43 -12.72 -0.42
C PHE A 37 5.15 -13.12 -1.72
N ASN A 38 5.05 -12.31 -2.78
CA ASN A 38 5.56 -12.65 -4.10
C ASN A 38 5.10 -14.05 -4.57
N ASN A 39 3.82 -14.38 -4.32
CA ASN A 39 3.19 -15.65 -4.65
C ASN A 39 2.79 -15.67 -6.13
N LEU A 40 3.80 -15.67 -7.01
CA LEU A 40 3.59 -15.55 -8.46
C LEU A 40 2.86 -16.76 -9.08
N ASN A 41 2.82 -17.88 -8.35
CA ASN A 41 2.08 -19.09 -8.74
C ASN A 41 0.58 -18.98 -8.44
N GLY A 42 0.16 -18.00 -7.65
CA GLY A 42 -1.23 -17.86 -7.23
C GLY A 42 -1.67 -18.95 -6.25
N ASP A 43 -0.75 -19.53 -5.48
CA ASP A 43 -1.06 -20.62 -4.54
C ASP A 43 -2.12 -20.16 -3.52
N GLY A 44 -3.22 -20.90 -3.42
CA GLY A 44 -4.34 -20.55 -2.54
C GLY A 44 -5.38 -19.60 -3.15
N TYR A 45 -5.25 -19.19 -4.42
CA TYR A 45 -6.23 -18.40 -5.15
C TYR A 45 -7.02 -19.26 -6.15
N SER A 46 -8.32 -19.01 -6.30
CA SER A 46 -9.14 -19.71 -7.32
C SER A 46 -8.79 -19.31 -8.74
N THR A 47 -8.35 -18.06 -8.92
CA THR A 47 -7.84 -17.50 -10.17
C THR A 47 -6.50 -16.85 -9.86
N ASN A 48 -5.45 -17.19 -10.61
CA ASN A 48 -4.13 -16.61 -10.38
C ASN A 48 -4.18 -15.07 -10.58
N PRO A 49 -3.86 -14.27 -9.55
CA PRO A 49 -3.86 -12.81 -9.64
C PRO A 49 -2.90 -12.25 -10.70
N PHE A 50 -1.90 -13.04 -11.12
CA PHE A 50 -0.83 -12.61 -12.04
C PHE A 50 -1.02 -13.07 -13.50
N ASP A 51 -2.05 -13.85 -13.82
CA ASP A 51 -2.27 -14.42 -15.17
C ASP A 51 -3.23 -13.58 -16.02
N GLY A 52 -2.99 -12.27 -16.08
CA GLY A 52 -3.75 -11.37 -16.94
C GLY A 52 -3.28 -11.37 -18.41
N THR A 53 -3.84 -10.45 -19.20
CA THR A 53 -3.55 -10.33 -20.64
C THR A 53 -2.66 -9.12 -20.96
N GLY A 54 -2.05 -9.11 -22.15
CA GLY A 54 -1.18 -8.01 -22.59
C GLY A 54 0.03 -7.80 -21.67
N THR A 55 0.29 -6.55 -21.28
CA THR A 55 1.41 -6.18 -20.39
C THR A 55 1.09 -6.33 -18.90
N TYR A 56 -0.14 -6.71 -18.55
CA TYR A 56 -0.58 -6.83 -17.15
C TYR A 56 0.34 -7.75 -16.33
N SER A 57 0.57 -8.97 -16.83
CA SER A 57 1.25 -10.01 -16.05
C SER A 57 2.69 -9.65 -15.75
N GLU A 58 3.38 -9.00 -16.69
CA GLU A 58 4.73 -8.47 -16.49
C GLU A 58 4.73 -7.37 -15.42
N LYS A 59 3.84 -6.38 -15.56
CA LYS A 59 3.70 -5.25 -14.63
C LYS A 59 3.35 -5.72 -13.21
N ALA A 60 2.41 -6.66 -13.07
CA ALA A 60 1.98 -7.19 -11.79
C ALA A 60 3.11 -7.97 -11.10
N LYS A 61 3.85 -8.81 -11.83
CA LYS A 61 5.01 -9.55 -11.29
C LYS A 61 6.14 -8.60 -10.88
N ALA A 62 6.41 -7.57 -11.67
CA ALA A 62 7.37 -6.53 -11.31
C ALA A 62 6.94 -5.78 -10.04
N LEU A 63 5.66 -5.40 -9.95
CA LEU A 63 5.11 -4.74 -8.76
C LEU A 63 5.17 -5.64 -7.52
N ALA A 64 4.86 -6.93 -7.63
CA ALA A 64 5.00 -7.89 -6.54
C ALA A 64 6.44 -7.99 -6.04
N LYS A 65 7.42 -7.97 -6.97
CA LYS A 65 8.84 -7.92 -6.59
C LYS A 65 9.19 -6.65 -5.82
N THR A 66 8.68 -5.50 -6.25
CA THR A 66 8.87 -4.21 -5.57
C THR A 66 8.27 -4.23 -4.17
N ILE A 67 7.00 -4.63 -4.03
CA ILE A 67 6.27 -4.66 -2.74
C ILE A 67 6.97 -5.62 -1.78
N SER A 68 7.21 -6.86 -2.19
CA SER A 68 7.89 -7.86 -1.34
C SER A 68 9.30 -7.42 -0.91
N SER A 69 10.07 -6.78 -1.80
CA SER A 69 11.40 -6.25 -1.46
C SER A 69 11.34 -5.09 -0.46
N SER A 70 10.31 -4.24 -0.55
CA SER A 70 10.06 -3.18 0.44
C SER A 70 9.70 -3.75 1.81
N TRP A 71 8.84 -4.78 1.86
CA TRP A 71 8.51 -5.48 3.10
C TRP A 71 9.75 -6.13 3.73
N ILE A 72 10.56 -6.85 2.94
CA ILE A 72 11.82 -7.44 3.42
C ILE A 72 12.76 -6.35 3.95
N SER A 73 12.88 -5.22 3.27
CA SER A 73 13.71 -4.09 3.70
C SER A 73 13.23 -3.53 5.03
N PHE A 74 11.91 -3.40 5.20
CA PHE A 74 11.30 -2.96 6.45
C PHE A 74 11.57 -3.94 7.60
N PHE A 75 11.40 -5.25 7.38
CA PHE A 75 11.71 -6.24 8.43
C PHE A 75 13.18 -6.23 8.83
N ALA A 76 14.10 -6.06 7.87
CA ALA A 76 15.53 -6.08 8.14
C ALA A 76 16.04 -4.79 8.80
N ASN A 77 15.48 -3.63 8.42
CA ASN A 77 16.09 -2.33 8.73
C ASN A 77 15.12 -1.31 9.35
N LEU A 78 13.87 -1.69 9.61
CA LEU A 78 12.78 -0.78 10.02
C LEU A 78 12.51 0.36 9.02
N ASN A 79 12.92 0.18 7.76
CA ASN A 79 12.76 1.14 6.66
C ASN A 79 12.44 0.40 5.35
N PRO A 80 11.31 0.67 4.69
CA PRO A 80 10.94 -0.02 3.45
C PRO A 80 11.80 0.38 2.25
N ASN A 81 12.57 1.48 2.35
CA ASN A 81 13.45 1.95 1.29
C ASN A 81 14.72 1.09 1.23
N GLY A 82 14.72 0.11 0.34
CA GLY A 82 15.86 -0.76 0.07
C GLY A 82 16.74 -0.28 -1.09
N ARG A 83 17.61 -1.17 -1.56
CA ARG A 83 18.43 -0.97 -2.78
C ARG A 83 17.67 -1.28 -4.08
N HIS A 84 16.45 -1.81 -3.97
CA HIS A 84 15.60 -2.10 -5.13
C HIS A 84 15.00 -0.83 -5.72
N ASN A 85 14.62 -0.90 -7.00
CA ASN A 85 13.83 0.15 -7.62
C ASN A 85 12.41 0.10 -7.05
N MET A 86 11.95 1.22 -6.47
CA MET A 86 10.61 1.34 -5.91
C MET A 86 9.54 1.68 -6.94
N GLY A 87 9.93 1.93 -8.21
CA GLY A 87 8.99 2.37 -9.25
C GLY A 87 8.42 3.76 -8.99
N LEU A 88 9.13 4.58 -8.21
CA LEU A 88 8.82 5.98 -7.93
C LEU A 88 9.60 6.88 -8.88
N SER A 89 8.95 7.94 -9.38
CA SER A 89 9.58 8.95 -10.24
C SER A 89 10.67 9.74 -9.52
N ASN A 90 11.62 10.29 -10.29
CA ASN A 90 12.63 11.25 -9.82
C ASN A 90 13.46 10.82 -8.60
N GLY A 91 13.60 9.52 -8.36
CA GLY A 91 14.34 9.00 -7.21
C GLY A 91 13.66 9.24 -5.86
N GLN A 92 12.36 9.54 -5.87
CA GLN A 92 11.55 9.67 -4.65
C GLN A 92 11.65 8.39 -3.80
N LYS A 93 11.46 8.58 -2.49
CA LYS A 93 11.47 7.52 -1.48
C LYS A 93 10.09 7.43 -0.85
N TRP A 94 9.77 6.26 -0.31
CA TRP A 94 8.58 6.09 0.52
C TRP A 94 8.79 6.88 1.81
N PRO A 95 8.02 7.95 2.05
CA PRO A 95 8.22 8.82 3.19
C PRO A 95 7.79 8.15 4.49
N VAL A 96 8.36 8.63 5.59
CA VAL A 96 7.78 8.40 6.92
C VAL A 96 6.46 9.16 6.97
N TYR A 97 5.39 8.47 7.36
CA TYR A 97 4.09 9.07 7.55
C TYR A 97 4.14 10.05 8.73
N ALA A 98 4.08 11.34 8.41
CA ALA A 98 4.32 12.42 9.34
C ALA A 98 3.08 13.31 9.49
N ALA A 99 2.01 12.74 10.05
CA ALA A 99 0.87 13.52 10.51
C ALA A 99 1.29 14.46 11.66
N SER A 100 0.84 15.71 11.60
CA SER A 100 1.05 16.74 12.60
C SER A 100 -0.26 17.50 12.86
N SER A 101 -0.28 18.36 13.89
CA SER A 101 -1.43 19.26 14.12
C SER A 101 -1.65 20.27 12.98
N GLU A 102 -0.67 20.47 12.11
CA GLU A 102 -0.69 21.43 11.00
C GLU A 102 -0.91 20.75 9.63
N ALA A 103 -0.58 19.46 9.55
CA ALA A 103 -0.78 18.58 8.40
C ALA A 103 -1.32 17.23 8.95
N PRO A 104 -2.63 17.13 9.21
CA PRO A 104 -3.21 15.95 9.86
C PRO A 104 -3.06 14.68 9.01
N ASP A 105 -2.99 14.86 7.69
CA ASP A 105 -2.80 13.79 6.72
C ASP A 105 -1.31 13.67 6.36
N GLY A 106 -0.76 12.47 6.58
CA GLY A 106 0.61 12.15 6.17
C GLY A 106 0.70 11.69 4.73
N ASP A 107 1.92 11.69 4.18
CA ASP A 107 2.18 11.13 2.85
C ASP A 107 2.34 9.61 2.91
N GLY A 108 1.79 8.93 1.90
CA GLY A 108 1.92 7.49 1.72
C GLY A 108 2.38 7.12 0.30
N ILE A 109 2.80 5.87 0.13
CA ILE A 109 3.02 5.33 -1.21
C ILE A 109 1.73 4.73 -1.77
N VAL A 110 1.46 4.97 -3.04
CA VAL A 110 0.43 4.26 -3.80
C VAL A 110 1.09 3.25 -4.71
N PHE A 111 0.76 1.97 -4.54
CA PHE A 111 1.19 0.90 -5.40
C PHE A 111 0.20 0.71 -6.56
N SER A 112 0.69 0.86 -7.79
CA SER A 112 -0.11 0.75 -9.02
C SER A 112 0.67 0.05 -10.14
N LEU A 113 -0.05 -0.52 -11.10
CA LEU A 113 0.56 -1.25 -12.22
C LEU A 113 1.30 -0.36 -13.23
N ASN A 114 0.97 0.92 -13.29
CA ASN A 114 1.59 1.83 -14.24
C ASN A 114 2.81 2.51 -13.63
N GLU A 115 2.60 3.22 -12.54
CA GLU A 115 3.64 3.95 -11.82
C GLU A 115 3.23 4.05 -10.35
N ASN A 116 4.18 3.88 -9.44
CA ASN A 116 3.93 4.16 -8.03
C ASN A 116 4.08 5.65 -7.79
N SER A 117 3.21 6.21 -6.94
CA SER A 117 3.20 7.63 -6.59
C SER A 117 3.33 7.82 -5.09
N ILE A 118 3.72 9.04 -4.69
CA ILE A 118 3.57 9.52 -3.32
C ILE A 118 2.37 10.45 -3.32
N GLU A 119 1.43 10.19 -2.42
CA GLU A 119 0.18 10.95 -2.30
C GLU A 119 -0.08 11.31 -0.84
N VAL A 120 -0.67 12.49 -0.63
CA VAL A 120 -1.19 12.91 0.68
C VAL A 120 -2.39 12.03 0.99
N ASP A 121 -2.48 11.51 2.21
CA ASP A 121 -3.55 10.61 2.62
C ASP A 121 -4.85 11.32 3.01
N ASP A 122 -5.28 12.31 2.22
CA ASP A 122 -6.41 13.19 2.53
C ASP A 122 -7.76 12.67 2.03
N TRP A 123 -7.78 11.70 1.11
CA TRP A 123 -9.01 11.16 0.52
C TRP A 123 -10.00 10.62 1.56
N ARG A 124 -9.49 10.07 2.67
CA ARG A 124 -10.31 9.47 3.74
C ARG A 124 -10.51 10.40 4.93
N SER A 125 -9.79 11.51 5.03
CA SER A 125 -9.70 12.30 6.26
C SER A 125 -11.06 12.81 6.72
N GLY A 126 -11.80 13.50 5.85
CA GLY A 126 -13.14 14.02 6.20
C GLY A 126 -14.16 12.93 6.56
N GLY A 127 -14.07 11.74 5.96
CA GLY A 127 -14.94 10.60 6.32
C GLY A 127 -14.57 10.00 7.68
N MET A 128 -13.27 9.88 7.96
CA MET A 128 -12.77 9.43 9.27
C MET A 128 -13.11 10.43 10.37
N ASP A 129 -12.95 11.73 10.11
CA ASP A 129 -13.32 12.80 11.05
C ASP A 129 -14.79 12.71 11.43
N TRP A 130 -15.67 12.60 10.43
CA TRP A 130 -17.10 12.45 10.68
C TRP A 130 -17.41 11.19 11.51
N MET A 131 -16.81 10.04 11.18
CA MET A 131 -16.98 8.80 11.96
C MET A 131 -16.43 8.91 13.38
N ASN A 132 -15.32 9.63 13.59
CA ASN A 132 -14.74 9.84 14.91
C ASN A 132 -15.63 10.75 15.77
N GLU A 133 -16.16 11.82 15.21
CA GLU A 133 -17.07 12.76 15.88
C GLU A 133 -18.42 12.12 16.24
N HIS A 134 -18.93 11.24 15.39
CA HIS A 134 -20.26 10.64 15.51
C HIS A 134 -20.22 9.18 15.96
N GLY A 135 -19.04 8.63 16.26
CA GLY A 135 -18.86 7.20 16.48
C GLY A 135 -19.71 6.68 17.63
N LEU A 136 -19.72 7.39 18.76
CA LEU A 136 -20.54 7.03 19.91
C LEU A 136 -22.03 7.26 19.70
N THR A 137 -22.43 8.29 18.96
CA THR A 137 -23.85 8.62 18.76
C THR A 137 -24.52 7.72 17.72
N VAL A 138 -23.76 7.24 16.74
CA VAL A 138 -24.25 6.37 15.65
C VAL A 138 -24.04 4.89 15.96
N PHE A 139 -22.91 4.53 16.59
CA PHE A 139 -22.53 3.12 16.82
C PHE A 139 -22.42 2.74 18.31
N GLY A 140 -22.53 3.68 19.24
CA GLY A 140 -22.56 3.40 20.67
C GLY A 140 -23.95 2.95 21.12
N ASN A 141 -24.03 1.76 21.72
CA ASN A 141 -25.21 1.28 22.43
C ASN A 141 -25.29 1.88 23.84
#